data_AF-A0A2J2HEE6-F1
#
_entry.id   AF-A0A2J2HEE6-F1
#
_cell.length_a   1.000
_cell.length_b   1.000
_cell.length_c   1.000
_cell.angle_alpha   90.00
_cell.angle_beta   90.00
_cell.angle_gamma   90.00
#
_symmetry.space_group_name_H-M   'P 1'
#
loop_
_entity.id
_entity.type
_entity.pdbx_description
1 polymer ?
#
loop_
_entity_poly.entity_id
_entity_poly.type
_entity_poly.pdbx_seq_one_letter_code
_entity_poly.pdbx_strand_id
1 'polypeptide(L)'
;MGSCEDEYVRLARYCAERESELARYKRLSYEYLQEIRRLTLLLSATLSHLKTLMMVTNYRSEAMESEVRRLEEELRVYMETYVLESREAGGGSEGASASGS
;
A
#
# COMPACT_ATOMS: atom_id res chain seq x y z
N MET A 1 -30.07 1.68 40.55
CA MET A 1 -29.07 0.71 40.06
C MET A 1 -28.97 0.63 38.52
N GLY A 2 -29.67 1.44 37.72
CA GLY A 2 -29.56 1.41 36.25
C GLY A 2 -28.40 2.22 35.63
N SER A 3 -27.80 3.18 36.36
CA SER A 3 -26.82 4.11 35.78
C SER A 3 -25.48 3.48 35.38
N CYS A 4 -25.04 2.44 36.09
CA CYS A 4 -23.73 1.82 35.88
C CYS A 4 -23.78 0.83 34.71
N GLU A 5 -24.82 0.00 34.63
CA GLU A 5 -25.04 -0.91 33.49
C GLU A 5 -25.24 -0.13 32.18
N ASP A 6 -25.99 0.96 32.19
CA ASP A 6 -26.16 1.83 31.01
C ASP A 6 -24.85 2.48 30.55
N GLU A 7 -23.91 2.74 31.45
CA GLU A 7 -22.59 3.26 31.13
C GLU A 7 -21.70 2.17 30.50
N TYR A 8 -21.70 0.96 31.05
CA TYR A 8 -21.00 -0.18 30.46
C TYR A 8 -21.51 -0.54 29.07
N VAL A 9 -22.83 -0.54 28.86
CA VAL A 9 -23.44 -0.81 27.55
C VAL A 9 -23.04 0.25 26.53
N ARG A 10 -22.98 1.53 26.92
CA ARG A 10 -22.52 2.61 26.05
C ARG A 10 -21.04 2.48 25.71
N LEU A 11 -20.20 2.17 26.70
CA LEU A 11 -18.77 1.97 26.47
C LEU A 11 -18.52 0.77 25.53
N ALA A 12 -19.23 -0.34 25.74
CA ALA A 12 -19.13 -1.52 24.89
C ALA A 12 -19.52 -1.21 23.43
N ARG A 13 -20.60 -0.44 23.23
CA ARG A 13 -21.01 0.00 21.89
C ARG A 13 -19.95 0.90 21.24
N TYR A 14 -19.41 1.86 21.98
CA TYR A 14 -18.34 2.73 21.49
C TYR A 14 -17.09 1.94 21.07
N CYS A 15 -16.66 0.96 21.89
CA CYS A 15 -15.53 0.10 21.57
C CYS A 15 -15.79 -0.71 20.29
N ALA A 16 -16.98 -1.31 20.15
CA ALA A 16 -17.36 -2.07 18.97
C ALA A 16 -17.38 -1.20 17.70
N GLU A 17 -17.89 0.04 17.79
CA GLU A 17 -17.84 1.00 16.68
C GLU A 17 -16.39 1.31 16.27
N ARG A 18 -15.50 1.56 17.23
CA ARG A 18 -14.07 1.83 16.95
C ARG A 18 -13.33 0.64 16.36
N GLU A 19 -13.61 -0.57 16.84
CA GLU A 19 -13.06 -1.79 16.25
C GLU A 19 -13.52 -1.96 14.80
N SER A 20 -14.80 -1.69 14.51
CA SER A 20 -15.34 -1.77 13.15
C SER A 20 -14.70 -0.73 12.21
N GLU A 21 -14.47 0.50 12.70
CA GLU A 21 -13.78 1.54 11.93
C GLU A 21 -12.33 1.17 11.67
N LEU A 22 -11.62 0.63 12.67
CA LEU A 22 -10.24 0.18 12.53
C LEU A 22 -10.13 -0.94 11.50
N ALA A 23 -11.04 -1.92 11.53
CA ALA A 23 -11.09 -3.00 10.54
C ALA A 23 -11.30 -2.43 9.12
N ARG A 24 -12.19 -1.44 8.97
CA ARG A 24 -12.41 -0.75 7.69
C ARG A 24 -11.15 -0.03 7.20
N TYR A 25 -10.45 0.71 8.07
CA TYR A 25 -9.22 1.42 7.69
C TYR A 25 -8.10 0.45 7.31
N LYS A 26 -7.94 -0.66 8.03
CA LYS A 26 -6.98 -1.71 7.67
C LYS A 26 -7.27 -2.26 6.28
N ARG A 27 -8.52 -2.62 6.00
CA ARG A 27 -8.94 -3.09 4.66
C ARG A 27 -8.63 -2.06 3.58
N LEU A 28 -9.02 -0.81 3.80
CA LEU A 28 -8.82 0.26 2.82
C LEU A 28 -7.32 0.54 2.57
N SER A 29 -6.49 0.47 3.61
CA SER A 29 -5.03 0.62 3.48
C SER A 29 -4.42 -0.48 2.61
N TYR A 30 -4.90 -1.72 2.73
CA TYR A 30 -4.48 -2.82 1.87
C TYR A 30 -4.90 -2.61 0.41
N GLU A 31 -6.16 -2.20 0.19
CA GLU A 31 -6.67 -1.91 -1.16
C GLU A 31 -5.86 -0.79 -1.83
N TYR A 32 -5.56 0.31 -1.13
CA TYR A 32 -4.71 1.36 -1.66
C TYR A 32 -3.28 0.90 -1.92
N LEU A 33 -2.70 0.05 -1.06
CA LEU A 33 -1.36 -0.49 -1.31
C LEU A 33 -1.32 -1.35 -2.58
N GLN A 34 -2.35 -2.19 -2.81
CA GLN A 34 -2.46 -2.96 -4.05
C GLN A 34 -2.60 -2.05 -5.28
N GLU A 35 -3.37 -0.97 -5.17
CA GLU A 35 -3.53 -0.03 -6.27
C GLU A 35 -2.24 0.75 -6.56
N ILE A 36 -1.51 1.18 -5.52
CA ILE A 36 -0.18 1.79 -5.68
C ILE A 36 0.76 0.81 -6.40
N ARG A 37 0.82 -0.46 -5.98
CA ARG A 37 1.62 -1.50 -6.67
C ARG A 37 1.26 -1.61 -8.14
N ARG A 38 -0.03 -1.69 -8.45
CA ARG A 38 -0.54 -1.80 -9.82
C ARG A 38 -0.11 -0.61 -10.67
N LEU A 39 -0.25 0.61 -10.14
CA LEU A 39 0.14 1.85 -10.82
C LEU A 39 1.66 1.93 -11.00
N THR A 40 2.46 1.56 -10.01
CA THR A 40 3.93 1.50 -10.12
C THR A 40 4.37 0.56 -11.24
N LEU A 41 3.77 -0.64 -11.32
CA LEU A 41 4.07 -1.59 -12.41
C LEU A 41 3.65 -1.05 -13.78
N LEU A 42 2.50 -0.38 -13.87
CA LEU A 42 2.04 0.25 -15.11
C LEU A 42 2.97 1.38 -15.56
N LEU A 43 3.46 2.21 -14.64
CA LEU A 43 4.45 3.26 -14.93
C LEU A 43 5.76 2.65 -15.44
N SER A 44 6.21 1.53 -14.84
CA SER A 44 7.38 0.80 -15.31
C SER A 44 7.24 0.29 -16.74
N ALA A 45 6.10 -0.34 -17.05
CA ALA A 45 5.80 -0.76 -18.42
C ALA A 45 5.77 0.43 -19.38
N THR A 46 5.14 1.54 -18.99
CA THR A 46 5.01 2.75 -19.81
C THR A 46 6.37 3.37 -20.12
N LEU A 47 7.25 3.49 -19.11
CA LEU A 47 8.60 4.02 -19.29
C LEU A 47 9.45 3.13 -20.21
N SER A 48 9.32 1.81 -20.09
CA SER A 48 9.96 0.86 -21.01
C SER A 48 9.47 1.03 -22.45
N HIS A 49 8.16 1.24 -22.65
CA HIS A 49 7.59 1.52 -23.97
C HIS A 49 8.10 2.86 -24.54
N LEU A 50 8.17 3.91 -23.72
CA LEU A 50 8.72 5.20 -24.13
C LEU A 50 10.17 5.06 -24.62
N LYS A 51 11.02 4.32 -23.88
CA LYS A 51 12.40 4.05 -24.29
C LYS A 51 12.46 3.30 -25.63
N THR A 52 11.60 2.31 -25.82
CA THR A 52 11.49 1.58 -27.09
C THR A 52 11.11 2.52 -28.23
N LEU A 53 10.12 3.39 -28.03
CA LEU A 53 9.71 4.38 -29.03
C LEU A 53 10.85 5.34 -29.37
N MET A 54 11.55 5.88 -28.37
CA MET A 54 12.71 6.76 -28.58
C MET A 54 13.80 6.08 -29.42
N MET A 55 14.04 4.78 -29.19
CA MET A 55 14.99 4.00 -29.99
C MET A 55 14.51 3.83 -31.44
N VAL A 56 13.24 3.47 -31.65
CA VAL A 56 12.66 3.24 -32.99
C VAL A 56 12.58 4.52 -33.81
N THR A 57 12.21 5.65 -33.19
CA THR A 57 12.09 6.94 -33.88
C THR A 57 13.41 7.69 -33.97
N ASN A 58 14.49 7.16 -33.38
CA ASN A 58 15.76 7.84 -33.19
C ASN A 58 15.60 9.24 -32.56
N TYR A 59 14.59 9.42 -31.72
CA TYR A 59 14.33 10.69 -31.04
C TYR A 59 15.22 10.78 -29.81
N ARG A 60 16.35 11.48 -29.96
CA ARG A 60 17.35 11.65 -28.90
C ARG A 60 17.64 13.13 -28.69
N SER A 61 17.17 13.66 -27.58
CA SER A 61 17.47 15.00 -27.08
C SER A 61 18.03 14.84 -25.68
N GLU A 62 19.07 15.61 -25.34
CA GLU A 62 19.68 15.57 -24.00
C GLU A 62 18.64 15.80 -22.90
N ALA A 63 17.68 16.71 -23.14
CA ALA A 63 16.59 16.99 -22.20
C ALA A 63 15.64 15.80 -22.03
N MET A 64 15.32 15.09 -23.12
CA MET A 64 14.48 13.89 -23.04
C MET A 64 15.24 12.76 -22.33
N GLU A 65 16.53 12.58 -22.61
CA GLU A 65 17.35 11.56 -21.96
C GLU A 65 17.59 11.85 -20.47
N SER A 66 17.66 13.11 -20.05
CA SER A 66 17.72 13.48 -18.63
C SER A 66 16.39 13.20 -17.93
N GLU A 67 15.26 13.53 -18.56
CA GLU A 67 13.94 13.27 -17.97
C GLU A 67 13.64 11.78 -17.85
N VAL A 68 13.97 10.97 -18.87
CA VAL A 68 13.82 9.51 -18.78
C VAL A 68 14.66 8.95 -17.64
N ARG A 69 15.92 9.37 -17.49
CA ARG A 69 16.78 8.94 -16.37
C ARG A 69 16.22 9.35 -15.01
N ARG A 70 15.66 10.55 -14.89
CA ARG A 70 14.98 11.01 -13.66
C ARG A 70 13.78 10.14 -13.33
N LEU A 71 12.95 9.83 -14.32
CA LEU A 71 11.78 8.97 -14.15
C LEU A 71 12.16 7.53 -13.80
N GLU A 72 13.26 7.00 -14.37
CA GLU A 72 13.78 5.68 -14.00
C GLU A 72 14.20 5.63 -12.54
N GLU A 73 14.87 6.68 -12.06
CA GLU A 73 15.30 6.79 -10.67
C GLU A 73 14.10 6.90 -9.70
N GLU A 74 13.13 7.75 -10.01
CA GLU A 74 11.90 7.85 -9.20
C GLU A 74 11.12 6.54 -9.16
N LEU A 75 11.00 5.88 -10.32
CA LEU A 75 10.33 4.60 -10.42
C LEU A 75 11.05 3.50 -9.64
N ARG A 76 12.39 3.50 -9.61
CA ARG A 76 13.19 2.56 -8.81
C ARG A 76 12.82 2.66 -7.34
N VAL A 77 12.80 3.88 -6.79
CA VAL A 77 12.41 4.12 -5.39
C VAL A 77 11.01 3.59 -5.12
N TYR A 78 10.05 3.87 -6.01
CA TYR A 78 8.69 3.38 -5.86
C TYR A 78 8.57 1.85 -5.95
N MET A 79 9.34 1.20 -6.83
CA MET A 79 9.39 -0.26 -6.91
C MET A 79 9.95 -0.88 -5.63
N GLU A 80 11.02 -0.32 -5.08
CA GLU A 80 11.60 -0.78 -3.81
C GLU A 80 10.60 -0.66 -2.67
N THR A 81 10.04 0.54 -2.47
CA THR A 81 9.12 0.84 -1.35
C THR A 81 7.80 0.07 -1.44
N TYR A 82 7.16 0.05 -2.61
CA TYR A 82 5.78 -0.42 -2.70
C TYR A 82 5.63 -1.80 -3.32
N VAL A 83 6.60 -2.28 -4.10
CA VAL A 83 6.50 -3.57 -4.81
C VAL A 83 7.38 -4.65 -4.19
N LEU A 84 8.63 -4.34 -3.82
CA LEU A 84 9.61 -5.32 -3.33
C LEU A 84 9.54 -5.54 -1.81
N GLU A 85 9.55 -4.48 -0.99
CA GLU A 85 9.52 -4.58 0.48
C GLU A 85 8.15 -5.03 1.03
N SER A 86 7.16 -4.99 0.17
CA SER A 86 5.76 -5.25 0.42
C SER A 86 5.40 -6.73 0.74
N ARG A 87 6.41 -7.59 0.88
CA ARG A 87 6.29 -9.03 1.20
C ARG A 87 6.33 -9.33 2.70
N GLU A 88 6.84 -8.43 3.55
CA GLU A 88 7.07 -8.73 4.98
C GLU A 88 6.00 -8.19 5.94
N ALA A 89 5.16 -7.23 5.54
CA ALA A 89 4.17 -6.62 6.43
C ALA A 89 2.84 -7.42 6.59
N GLY A 90 2.77 -8.66 6.10
CA GLY A 90 1.57 -9.50 6.10
C GLY A 90 1.59 -10.70 7.07
N GLY A 91 2.61 -10.81 7.92
CA GLY A 91 2.82 -11.95 8.84
C GLY A 91 2.28 -11.75 10.24
N GLY A 92 1.06 -11.25 10.39
CA GLY A 92 0.35 -11.25 11.68
C GLY A 92 -0.19 -12.64 12.00
N SER A 93 0.66 -13.53 12.51
CA SER A 93 0.22 -14.79 13.14
C SER A 93 -0.34 -14.49 14.53
N GLU A 94 -1.53 -13.89 14.59
CA GLU A 94 -2.40 -14.05 15.76
C GLU A 94 -3.04 -15.43 15.67
N GLY A 95 -2.60 -16.34 16.54
CA GLY A 95 -3.06 -17.73 16.55
C GLY A 95 -2.57 -18.51 17.76
N ALA A 96 -3.25 -18.32 18.88
CA ALA A 96 -3.51 -19.27 19.96
C ALA A 96 -2.34 -20.06 20.59
N SER A 97 -2.13 -19.87 21.90
CA SER A 97 -2.57 -20.87 22.89
C SER A 97 -2.35 -20.36 24.31
N ALA A 98 -3.47 -20.14 25.01
CA ALA A 98 -3.51 -20.19 26.46
C ALA A 98 -3.40 -21.67 26.88
N SER A 99 -2.39 -21.99 27.67
CA SER A 99 -2.34 -23.17 28.55
C SER A 99 -1.59 -22.70 29.79
N GLY A 100 -2.17 -22.58 30.98
CA GLY A 100 -3.21 -23.43 31.55
C GLY A 100 -2.55 -24.67 32.16
N SER A 101 -1.73 -24.49 33.20
CA SER A 101 -1.33 -25.50 34.19
C SER A 101 -0.87 -24.80 35.45
#